data_AF-A0A1V4V2C9-F1
#
_entry.id   AF-A0A1V4V2C9-F1
#
_cell.length_a   1.000
_cell.length_b   1.000
_cell.length_c   1.000
_cell.angle_alpha   90.00
_cell.angle_beta   90.00
_cell.angle_gamma   90.00
#
_symmetry.space_group_name_H-M   'P 1'
#
loop_
_entity.id
_entity.type
_entity.pdbx_description
1 polymer ?
#
loop_
_entity_poly.entity_id
_entity_poly.type
_entity_poly.pdbx_seq_one_letter_code
_entity_poly.pdbx_strand_id
1 'polypeptide(L)'
;MPAATVRRRPGLRGGLAALMGRLGGKASGDIPLKRQGFIGLYHPFKGRVYAGTNIVEDEDLYSAYLFGENAILSSPSYGEYRFQENIERHCYELDVNRVHGMVLPPSEGGLVNNPADTNLWSPATSPGMIQGAVRYSQISRLYPQITGMIIDDFWRNYQGAIQPDQLRSIRGALLGKRVDPSGKVEESSPASTPHLKLYVVTYEGEVGTPDESALECIDGVNFWMYNQQSYYRYFDDFIIQIKERYPDKEIIPGIYIHNSDFGDMGRDSISFLLEKSIELYEDGYVSGVLLFAGHWLVKKYISRERSNAVGLSDLFYRLYYPYLGSARLQVVDSSSGRPLEKAYVKVTSSGKKARVERAVTQKYTNQLGWFEFSGWGGKSQRGMEYTITVEKAGYRLKKAGLTIVPGEDQVLPAISLRPEG
;
A
#
# COMPACT_ATOMS: atom_id res chain seq x y z
N MET A 1 58.36 40.90 -23.23
CA MET A 1 57.79 40.58 -21.90
C MET A 1 57.36 39.11 -21.93
N PRO A 2 57.91 38.25 -21.06
CA PRO A 2 57.82 36.80 -21.23
C PRO A 2 56.60 36.18 -20.55
N ALA A 3 56.12 35.09 -21.13
CA ALA A 3 55.07 34.20 -20.64
C ALA A 3 55.63 33.12 -19.69
N ALA A 4 54.91 32.83 -18.61
CA ALA A 4 54.94 31.62 -17.77
C ALA A 4 53.97 31.87 -16.58
N THR A 5 53.18 30.98 -16.00
CA THR A 5 52.95 29.54 -16.10
C THR A 5 51.67 29.28 -15.28
N VAL A 6 50.63 28.66 -15.84
CA VAL A 6 49.59 27.99 -15.05
C VAL A 6 49.70 26.50 -15.32
N ARG A 7 50.10 25.76 -14.28
CA ARG A 7 50.26 24.31 -14.29
C ARG A 7 48.90 23.65 -14.54
N ARG A 8 48.72 23.05 -15.72
CA ARG A 8 47.68 22.04 -15.98
C ARG A 8 48.15 20.70 -15.42
N ARG A 9 47.35 20.09 -14.53
CA ARG A 9 47.45 18.66 -14.24
C ARG A 9 46.73 17.85 -15.34
N PRO A 10 47.24 16.69 -15.74
CA PRO A 10 46.67 15.84 -16.77
C PRO A 10 45.68 14.79 -16.22
N GLY A 11 44.80 14.29 -17.10
CA GLY A 11 43.96 13.10 -16.90
C GLY A 11 42.52 13.45 -16.50
N LEU A 12 41.46 12.83 -17.02
CA LEU A 12 41.30 11.70 -17.92
C LEU A 12 40.11 12.01 -18.87
N ARG A 13 40.34 11.92 -20.18
CA ARG A 13 39.28 11.58 -21.13
C ARG A 13 39.08 10.07 -21.03
N GLY A 14 37.89 9.63 -20.64
CA GLY A 14 37.53 8.22 -20.53
C GLY A 14 36.79 7.96 -19.23
N GLY A 15 35.45 8.02 -19.27
CA GLY A 15 34.66 7.79 -18.06
C GLY A 15 33.14 7.83 -18.22
N LEU A 16 32.60 8.19 -19.39
CA LEU A 16 31.14 8.11 -19.63
C LEU A 16 30.64 6.69 -19.93
N ALA A 17 31.54 5.70 -20.06
CA ALA A 17 31.21 4.28 -20.22
C ALA A 17 31.28 3.48 -18.89
N ALA A 18 31.64 4.11 -17.77
CA ALA A 18 31.86 3.42 -16.49
C ALA A 18 30.72 3.57 -15.47
N LEU A 19 29.66 4.33 -15.77
CA LEU A 19 28.48 4.46 -14.90
C LEU A 19 27.27 3.62 -15.35
N MET A 20 27.39 2.85 -16.43
CA MET A 20 26.36 1.90 -16.87
C MET A 20 26.70 0.43 -16.60
N GLY A 21 27.82 0.16 -15.89
CA GLY A 21 28.34 -1.20 -15.67
C GLY A 21 28.23 -1.74 -14.24
N ARG A 22 27.43 -1.14 -13.34
CA ARG A 22 27.31 -1.58 -11.93
C ARG A 22 25.88 -1.73 -11.40
N LEU A 23 24.91 -1.94 -12.29
CA LEU A 23 23.70 -2.65 -11.94
C LEU A 23 23.89 -4.07 -12.44
N GLY A 24 24.18 -5.00 -11.51
CA GLY A 24 24.24 -6.43 -11.80
C GLY A 24 22.85 -6.93 -12.20
N GLY A 25 22.47 -6.67 -13.45
CA GLY A 25 21.37 -7.35 -14.10
C GLY A 25 21.81 -8.78 -14.40
N LYS A 26 21.03 -9.75 -13.93
CA LYS A 26 21.07 -11.10 -14.49
C LYS A 26 20.88 -10.95 -16.01
N ALA A 27 21.93 -11.22 -16.77
CA ALA A 27 21.78 -11.66 -18.14
C ALA A 27 21.25 -13.10 -18.08
N SER A 28 19.95 -13.25 -18.20
CA SER A 28 19.28 -14.48 -18.62
C SER A 28 18.05 -14.06 -19.40
N GLY A 29 17.90 -14.55 -20.64
CA GLY A 29 16.91 -14.10 -21.64
C GLY A 29 15.43 -14.38 -21.31
N ASP A 30 15.09 -14.56 -20.04
CA ASP A 30 13.72 -14.77 -19.59
C ASP A 30 13.17 -13.49 -18.95
N ILE A 31 12.01 -13.06 -19.42
CA ILE A 31 11.28 -11.92 -18.85
C ILE A 31 10.83 -12.30 -17.43
N PRO A 32 11.10 -11.48 -16.40
CA PRO A 32 10.76 -11.82 -15.02
C PRO A 32 9.25 -12.01 -14.85
N LEU A 33 8.88 -12.99 -14.02
CA LEU A 33 7.48 -13.24 -13.67
C LEU A 33 6.93 -12.06 -12.84
N LYS A 34 5.73 -11.57 -13.21
CA LYS A 34 4.99 -10.57 -12.42
C LYS A 34 4.62 -11.17 -11.06
N ARG A 35 4.73 -10.36 -10.00
CA ARG A 35 4.32 -10.73 -8.63
C ARG A 35 3.70 -9.52 -7.94
N GLN A 36 2.94 -9.77 -6.88
CA GLN A 36 2.44 -8.73 -6.00
C GLN A 36 3.55 -8.20 -5.08
N GLY A 37 3.47 -6.92 -4.73
CA GLY A 37 4.36 -6.31 -3.74
C GLY A 37 3.72 -5.07 -3.11
N PHE A 38 4.51 -4.08 -2.74
CA PHE A 38 4.05 -2.87 -2.04
C PHE A 38 3.47 -1.74 -2.92
N ILE A 39 3.33 -1.94 -4.25
CA ILE A 39 2.71 -0.95 -5.13
C ILE A 39 1.25 -1.34 -5.36
N GLY A 40 0.38 -0.34 -5.26
CA GLY A 40 -1.06 -0.50 -5.30
C GLY A 40 -1.81 0.58 -6.06
N LEU A 41 -3.13 0.45 -6.06
CA LEU A 41 -4.04 1.45 -6.62
C LEU A 41 -4.81 2.18 -5.51
N TYR A 42 -4.76 3.50 -5.56
CA TYR A 42 -5.78 4.33 -4.93
C TYR A 42 -7.00 4.29 -5.86
N HIS A 43 -8.18 3.92 -5.37
CA HIS A 43 -9.38 3.72 -6.20
C HIS A 43 -9.25 2.60 -7.27
N PRO A 44 -9.36 1.31 -6.86
CA PRO A 44 -9.50 0.17 -7.76
C PRO A 44 -10.56 0.34 -8.84
N PHE A 45 -10.28 -0.19 -10.03
CA PHE A 45 -11.14 -0.06 -11.20
C PHE A 45 -11.18 -1.34 -12.04
N LYS A 46 -12.34 -1.67 -12.61
CA LYS A 46 -12.53 -2.82 -13.51
C LYS A 46 -12.28 -2.43 -14.96
N GLY A 47 -11.48 -3.23 -15.66
CA GLY A 47 -11.44 -3.13 -17.12
C GLY A 47 -10.13 -3.58 -17.74
N ARG A 48 -10.04 -3.37 -19.05
CA ARG A 48 -8.96 -3.89 -19.90
C ARG A 48 -7.88 -2.85 -20.14
N VAL A 49 -6.63 -3.29 -20.27
CA VAL A 49 -5.47 -2.42 -20.52
C VAL A 49 -4.92 -2.62 -21.93
N TYR A 50 -4.24 -1.59 -22.44
CA TYR A 50 -3.43 -1.73 -23.65
C TYR A 50 -2.24 -2.64 -23.39
N ALA A 51 -1.83 -3.38 -24.42
CA ALA A 51 -0.62 -4.18 -24.36
C ALA A 51 0.61 -3.31 -24.06
N GLY A 52 1.52 -3.86 -23.27
CA GLY A 52 2.83 -3.31 -22.94
C GLY A 52 3.84 -4.45 -22.79
N THR A 53 5.01 -4.18 -22.21
CA THR A 53 5.99 -5.25 -21.92
C THR A 53 5.34 -6.40 -21.14
N ASN A 54 5.27 -7.58 -21.77
CA ASN A 54 4.75 -8.82 -21.17
C ASN A 54 3.34 -8.68 -20.54
N ILE A 55 2.51 -7.86 -21.19
CA ILE A 55 1.06 -7.73 -20.96
C ILE A 55 0.35 -8.08 -22.26
N VAL A 56 -0.69 -8.90 -22.17
CA VAL A 56 -1.50 -9.25 -23.33
C VAL A 56 -2.50 -8.14 -23.63
N GLU A 57 -2.75 -7.88 -24.90
CA GLU A 57 -3.79 -6.93 -25.32
C GLU A 57 -5.15 -7.36 -24.74
N ASP A 58 -5.88 -6.41 -24.13
CA ASP A 58 -7.16 -6.69 -23.47
C ASP A 58 -7.09 -7.57 -22.21
N GLU A 59 -5.89 -7.71 -21.60
CA GLU A 59 -5.76 -8.27 -20.27
C GLU A 59 -6.49 -7.38 -19.23
N ASP A 60 -7.07 -8.01 -18.21
CA ASP A 60 -7.68 -7.31 -17.07
C ASP A 60 -6.61 -6.53 -16.29
N LEU A 61 -6.94 -5.31 -15.82
CA LEU A 61 -6.00 -4.40 -15.15
C LEU A 61 -5.21 -5.07 -14.03
N TYR A 62 -5.87 -5.90 -13.21
CA TYR A 62 -5.22 -6.55 -12.07
C TYR A 62 -4.41 -7.77 -12.48
N SER A 63 -4.83 -8.49 -13.53
CA SER A 63 -4.01 -9.56 -14.11
C SER A 63 -2.75 -8.98 -14.79
N ALA A 64 -2.91 -7.83 -15.44
CA ALA A 64 -1.86 -7.13 -16.17
C ALA A 64 -0.73 -6.65 -15.26
N TYR A 65 -1.06 -6.12 -14.07
CA TYR A 65 -0.06 -5.50 -13.19
C TYR A 65 0.16 -6.16 -11.82
N LEU A 66 -0.73 -7.06 -11.38
CA LEU A 66 -0.64 -7.72 -10.06
C LEU A 66 -0.35 -6.74 -8.90
N PHE A 67 -1.16 -5.69 -8.77
CA PHE A 67 -1.06 -4.77 -7.63
C PHE A 67 -1.24 -5.52 -6.32
N GLY A 68 -0.34 -5.29 -5.35
CA GLY A 68 -0.39 -5.95 -4.05
C GLY A 68 -1.10 -5.13 -2.97
N GLU A 69 -1.42 -3.87 -3.24
CA GLU A 69 -2.11 -2.99 -2.30
C GLU A 69 -3.26 -2.26 -2.97
N ASN A 70 -4.32 -1.95 -2.23
CA ASN A 70 -5.44 -1.19 -2.76
C ASN A 70 -6.09 -0.31 -1.68
N ALA A 71 -6.51 0.89 -2.06
CA ALA A 71 -7.42 1.72 -1.26
C ALA A 71 -8.84 1.64 -1.84
N ILE A 72 -9.72 0.87 -1.20
CA ILE A 72 -11.09 0.61 -1.67
C ILE A 72 -12.04 1.61 -1.02
N LEU A 73 -12.87 2.27 -1.83
CA LEU A 73 -13.83 3.25 -1.34
C LEU A 73 -15.09 2.60 -0.77
N SER A 74 -15.53 3.08 0.40
CA SER A 74 -16.82 2.74 1.00
C SER A 74 -17.95 3.54 0.33
N SER A 75 -18.25 3.17 -0.92
CA SER A 75 -19.32 3.75 -1.74
C SER A 75 -20.16 2.62 -2.35
N PRO A 76 -21.48 2.81 -2.60
CA PRO A 76 -22.31 1.76 -3.20
C PRO A 76 -21.73 1.19 -4.50
N SER A 77 -21.05 2.04 -5.28
CA SER A 77 -20.32 1.63 -6.47
C SER A 77 -19.16 2.58 -6.72
N TYR A 78 -17.98 2.02 -7.00
CA TYR A 78 -16.84 2.78 -7.49
C TYR A 78 -16.04 1.93 -8.46
N GLY A 79 -15.60 2.55 -9.54
CA GLY A 79 -14.71 1.91 -10.49
C GLY A 79 -15.29 0.71 -11.23
N GLU A 80 -16.58 0.79 -11.55
CA GLU A 80 -17.42 -0.29 -12.10
C GLU A 80 -17.59 -1.51 -11.18
N TYR A 81 -17.02 -1.49 -9.98
CA TYR A 81 -17.28 -2.47 -8.93
C TYR A 81 -18.39 -1.99 -7.98
N ARG A 82 -19.26 -2.92 -7.58
CA ARG A 82 -20.01 -2.76 -6.32
C ARG A 82 -19.06 -2.91 -5.14
N PHE A 83 -19.38 -2.32 -3.99
CA PHE A 83 -18.50 -2.38 -2.82
C PHE A 83 -18.11 -3.82 -2.42
N GLN A 84 -19.10 -4.71 -2.26
CA GLN A 84 -18.85 -6.11 -1.92
C GLN A 84 -18.00 -6.82 -2.97
N GLU A 85 -18.32 -6.66 -4.27
CA GLU A 85 -17.56 -7.24 -5.38
C GLU A 85 -16.10 -6.77 -5.32
N ASN A 86 -15.87 -5.48 -5.02
CA ASN A 86 -14.52 -4.91 -4.91
C ASN A 86 -13.74 -5.58 -3.76
N ILE A 87 -14.35 -5.71 -2.58
CA ILE A 87 -13.72 -6.34 -1.42
C ILE A 87 -13.41 -7.81 -1.70
N GLU A 88 -14.38 -8.59 -2.18
CA GLU A 88 -14.23 -10.02 -2.44
C GLU A 88 -13.20 -10.28 -3.54
N ARG A 89 -13.22 -9.49 -4.62
CA ARG A 89 -12.24 -9.60 -5.70
C ARG A 89 -10.81 -9.40 -5.19
N HIS A 90 -10.56 -8.39 -4.37
CA HIS A 90 -9.19 -8.09 -3.93
C HIS A 90 -8.73 -8.93 -2.75
N CYS A 91 -9.60 -9.19 -1.77
CA CYS A 91 -9.23 -9.95 -0.58
C CYS A 91 -9.29 -11.47 -0.80
N TYR A 92 -10.19 -11.98 -1.64
CA TYR A 92 -10.36 -13.43 -1.80
C TYR A 92 -9.83 -13.94 -3.14
N GLU A 93 -10.23 -13.34 -4.26
CA GLU A 93 -9.88 -13.89 -5.58
C GLU A 93 -8.44 -13.55 -6.00
N LEU A 94 -8.05 -12.28 -5.86
CA LEU A 94 -6.69 -11.81 -6.17
C LEU A 94 -5.74 -11.99 -4.98
N ASP A 95 -6.28 -12.14 -3.77
CA ASP A 95 -5.55 -12.31 -2.52
C ASP A 95 -4.38 -11.32 -2.36
N VAL A 96 -4.69 -10.02 -2.53
CA VAL A 96 -3.68 -8.95 -2.45
C VAL A 96 -3.02 -8.90 -1.08
N ASN A 97 -1.84 -8.28 -0.97
CA ASN A 97 -1.12 -8.23 0.30
C ASN A 97 -1.83 -7.38 1.35
N ARG A 98 -2.36 -6.21 0.95
CA ARG A 98 -3.06 -5.27 1.85
C ARG A 98 -4.21 -4.55 1.17
N VAL A 99 -5.25 -4.28 1.95
CA VAL A 99 -6.35 -3.39 1.60
C VAL A 99 -6.49 -2.31 2.66
N HIS A 100 -6.47 -1.07 2.22
CA HIS A 100 -6.91 0.06 2.99
C HIS A 100 -8.36 0.33 2.63
N GLY A 101 -9.25 0.35 3.61
CA GLY A 101 -10.55 0.98 3.41
C GLY A 101 -10.39 2.45 3.12
N MET A 102 -11.40 3.07 2.55
CA MET A 102 -11.41 4.51 2.31
C MET A 102 -12.81 5.07 2.49
N VAL A 103 -12.90 6.27 3.06
CA VAL A 103 -14.17 6.97 3.30
C VAL A 103 -14.10 8.38 2.73
N LEU A 104 -15.22 8.81 2.14
CA LEU A 104 -15.36 10.15 1.59
C LEU A 104 -15.64 11.15 2.73
N PRO A 105 -14.92 12.27 2.78
CA PRO A 105 -15.26 13.36 3.68
C PRO A 105 -16.45 14.18 3.14
N PRO A 106 -16.95 15.16 3.91
CA PRO A 106 -18.05 16.04 3.49
C PRO A 106 -17.83 16.79 2.17
N SER A 107 -16.61 17.22 1.87
CA SER A 107 -16.30 17.90 0.59
C SER A 107 -16.52 17.04 -0.65
N GLU A 108 -16.57 15.71 -0.49
CA GLU A 108 -16.75 14.74 -1.56
C GLU A 108 -18.11 14.03 -1.49
N GLY A 109 -19.07 14.57 -0.75
CA GLY A 109 -20.43 14.04 -0.67
C GLY A 109 -20.63 12.93 0.36
N GLY A 110 -19.62 12.65 1.18
CA GLY A 110 -19.76 11.85 2.39
C GLY A 110 -20.42 12.63 3.54
N LEU A 111 -20.74 11.94 4.62
CA LEU A 111 -21.21 12.54 5.87
C LEU A 111 -20.34 12.04 7.01
N VAL A 112 -20.07 12.86 8.01
CA VAL A 112 -19.32 12.39 9.20
C VAL A 112 -20.08 11.26 9.90
N ASN A 113 -21.38 11.47 10.11
CA ASN A 113 -22.29 10.48 10.68
C ASN A 113 -23.53 10.35 9.81
N ASN A 114 -23.80 9.14 9.31
CA ASN A 114 -25.04 8.79 8.65
C ASN A 114 -25.62 7.53 9.31
N PRO A 115 -26.48 7.66 10.33
CA PRO A 115 -27.01 6.52 11.07
C PRO A 115 -27.85 5.54 10.23
N ALA A 116 -28.28 5.94 9.02
CA ALA A 116 -28.97 5.05 8.09
C ALA A 116 -27.99 4.15 7.28
N ASP A 117 -26.70 4.50 7.23
CA ASP A 117 -25.66 3.78 6.47
C ASP A 117 -25.17 2.50 7.21
N THR A 118 -26.08 1.64 7.64
CA THR A 118 -25.74 0.49 8.51
C THR A 118 -25.41 -0.80 7.74
N ASN A 119 -25.67 -0.83 6.44
CA ASN A 119 -25.47 -2.05 5.66
C ASN A 119 -23.97 -2.32 5.44
N LEU A 120 -23.53 -3.53 5.80
CA LEU A 120 -22.13 -3.95 5.71
C LEU A 120 -21.60 -3.97 4.26
N TRP A 121 -22.43 -4.39 3.30
CA TRP A 121 -22.02 -4.69 1.93
C TRP A 121 -22.53 -3.70 0.89
N SER A 122 -23.43 -2.80 1.29
CA SER A 122 -24.05 -1.82 0.41
C SER A 122 -24.05 -0.44 1.08
N PRO A 123 -22.93 0.30 1.04
CA PRO A 123 -22.87 1.64 1.58
C PRO A 123 -23.95 2.56 0.99
N ALA A 124 -24.42 3.52 1.77
CA ALA A 124 -25.37 4.54 1.32
C ALA A 124 -24.74 5.49 0.28
N THR A 125 -25.57 6.16 -0.51
CA THR A 125 -25.10 7.14 -1.54
C THR A 125 -24.29 8.29 -0.93
N SER A 126 -24.71 8.78 0.23
CA SER A 126 -23.91 9.68 1.08
C SER A 126 -23.40 8.85 2.26
N PRO A 127 -22.29 8.12 2.10
CA PRO A 127 -21.81 7.19 3.11
C PRO A 127 -21.39 7.95 4.38
N GLY A 128 -21.64 7.34 5.53
CA GLY A 128 -21.21 7.87 6.82
C GLY A 128 -19.76 7.45 7.11
N MET A 129 -18.90 8.36 7.55
CA MET A 129 -17.50 8.03 7.87
C MET A 129 -17.42 7.11 9.10
N ILE A 130 -18.22 7.37 10.15
CA ILE A 130 -18.32 6.48 11.32
C ILE A 130 -18.82 5.10 10.89
N GLN A 131 -19.84 5.05 10.03
CA GLN A 131 -20.41 3.79 9.54
C GLN A 131 -19.44 3.04 8.61
N GLY A 132 -18.70 3.75 7.76
CA GLY A 132 -17.60 3.19 6.97
C GLY A 132 -16.50 2.60 7.85
N ALA A 133 -16.15 3.26 8.96
CA ALA A 133 -15.21 2.73 9.94
C ALA A 133 -15.72 1.44 10.61
N VAL A 134 -16.99 1.40 11.04
CA VAL A 134 -17.63 0.17 11.54
C VAL A 134 -17.60 -0.94 10.49
N ARG A 135 -17.92 -0.60 9.25
CA ARG A 135 -17.93 -1.52 8.11
C ARG A 135 -16.56 -2.17 7.91
N TYR A 136 -15.49 -1.38 7.81
CA TYR A 136 -14.13 -1.94 7.66
C TYR A 136 -13.67 -2.73 8.90
N SER A 137 -14.06 -2.33 10.11
CA SER A 137 -13.83 -3.12 11.34
C SER A 137 -14.52 -4.49 11.32
N GLN A 138 -15.73 -4.58 10.77
CA GLN A 138 -16.44 -5.84 10.67
C GLN A 138 -15.86 -6.73 9.56
N ILE A 139 -15.58 -6.14 8.40
CA ILE A 139 -15.05 -6.86 7.24
C ILE A 139 -13.63 -7.38 7.50
N SER A 140 -12.78 -6.65 8.24
CA SER A 140 -11.41 -7.11 8.52
C SER A 140 -11.34 -8.44 9.29
N ARG A 141 -12.41 -8.82 9.99
CA ARG A 141 -12.51 -10.13 10.67
C ARG A 141 -12.70 -11.27 9.68
N LEU A 142 -13.32 -10.99 8.53
CA LEU A 142 -13.51 -11.93 7.44
C LEU A 142 -12.28 -11.94 6.52
N TYR A 143 -11.77 -10.74 6.21
CA TYR A 143 -10.65 -10.52 5.31
C TYR A 143 -9.50 -9.84 6.06
N PRO A 144 -8.57 -10.61 6.62
CA PRO A 144 -7.47 -10.06 7.41
C PRO A 144 -6.61 -9.12 6.59
N GLN A 145 -6.59 -9.17 5.26
CA GLN A 145 -5.84 -8.23 4.42
C GLN A 145 -6.26 -6.77 4.61
N ILE A 146 -7.45 -6.50 5.18
CA ILE A 146 -7.85 -5.14 5.56
C ILE A 146 -7.04 -4.68 6.77
N THR A 147 -6.15 -3.73 6.56
CA THR A 147 -5.20 -3.25 7.57
C THR A 147 -5.61 -1.92 8.20
N GLY A 148 -6.57 -1.21 7.60
CA GLY A 148 -6.95 0.10 8.07
C GLY A 148 -7.92 0.83 7.15
N MET A 149 -8.02 2.14 7.34
CA MET A 149 -8.88 3.03 6.59
C MET A 149 -8.17 4.38 6.32
N ILE A 150 -8.36 4.95 5.14
CA ILE A 150 -7.89 6.28 4.73
C ILE A 150 -9.11 7.23 4.72
N ILE A 151 -8.96 8.41 5.33
CA ILE A 151 -9.88 9.54 5.12
C ILE A 151 -9.32 10.39 3.98
N ASP A 152 -10.06 10.47 2.87
CA ASP A 152 -9.68 11.31 1.73
C ASP A 152 -9.82 12.81 2.06
N ASP A 153 -9.13 13.67 1.31
CA ASP A 153 -9.21 15.14 1.38
C ASP A 153 -9.28 15.70 2.82
N PHE A 154 -8.50 15.12 3.74
CA PHE A 154 -8.76 15.25 5.17
C PHE A 154 -8.61 16.67 5.72
N TRP A 155 -7.48 17.34 5.51
CA TRP A 155 -7.17 18.57 6.25
C TRP A 155 -8.10 19.73 5.95
N ARG A 156 -8.48 19.90 4.68
CA ARG A 156 -9.51 20.86 4.28
C ARG A 156 -10.84 20.63 5.02
N ASN A 157 -11.22 19.38 5.24
CA ASN A 157 -12.45 19.04 5.97
C ASN A 157 -12.27 19.14 7.47
N TYR A 158 -11.11 18.80 8.01
CA TYR A 158 -10.83 18.87 9.44
C TYR A 158 -10.85 20.32 9.97
N GLN A 159 -10.44 21.28 9.15
CA GLN A 159 -10.50 22.71 9.50
C GLN A 159 -11.92 23.32 9.47
N GLY A 160 -12.97 22.54 9.15
CA GLY A 160 -14.33 23.05 9.11
C GLY A 160 -15.44 22.03 9.39
N ALA A 161 -15.47 20.93 8.64
CA ALA A 161 -16.57 19.97 8.62
C ALA A 161 -16.40 18.77 9.56
N ILE A 162 -15.17 18.39 9.93
CA ILE A 162 -14.86 17.29 10.85
C ILE A 162 -14.27 17.86 12.13
N GLN A 163 -15.00 17.76 13.24
CA GLN A 163 -14.53 18.20 14.55
C GLN A 163 -13.60 17.15 15.20
N PRO A 164 -12.69 17.54 16.12
CA PRO A 164 -11.77 16.61 16.79
C PRO A 164 -12.46 15.40 17.44
N ASP A 165 -13.58 15.60 18.14
CA ASP A 165 -14.32 14.50 18.78
C ASP A 165 -14.99 13.55 17.76
N GLN A 166 -15.30 14.06 16.57
CA GLN A 166 -15.82 13.23 15.49
C GLN A 166 -14.71 12.37 14.88
N LEU A 167 -13.47 12.89 14.77
CA LEU A 167 -12.32 12.09 14.39
C LEU A 167 -12.03 10.98 15.40
N ARG A 168 -12.10 11.29 16.70
CA ARG A 168 -12.01 10.26 17.78
C ARG A 168 -13.11 9.21 17.63
N SER A 169 -14.33 9.61 17.30
CA SER A 169 -15.44 8.69 17.05
C SER A 169 -15.16 7.80 15.83
N ILE A 170 -14.69 8.37 14.71
CA ILE A 170 -14.30 7.59 13.52
C ILE A 170 -13.21 6.58 13.87
N ARG A 171 -12.18 6.99 14.62
CA ARG A 171 -11.12 6.11 15.11
C ARG A 171 -11.68 5.00 16.01
N GLY A 172 -12.49 5.33 17.00
CA GLY A 172 -13.10 4.37 17.92
C GLY A 172 -13.96 3.32 17.19
N ALA A 173 -14.75 3.76 16.21
CA ALA A 173 -15.53 2.89 15.34
C ALA A 173 -14.64 1.95 14.52
N LEU A 174 -13.53 2.44 13.95
CA LEU A 174 -12.57 1.63 13.20
C LEU A 174 -11.90 0.57 14.08
N LEU A 175 -11.61 0.90 15.34
CA LEU A 175 -11.09 -0.06 16.32
C LEU A 175 -12.16 -1.06 16.81
N GLY A 176 -13.39 -0.95 16.31
CA GLY A 176 -14.47 -1.87 16.62
C GLY A 176 -15.08 -1.66 18.00
N LYS A 177 -15.05 -0.41 18.52
CA LYS A 177 -15.88 -0.02 19.66
C LYS A 177 -17.37 -0.08 19.28
N ARG A 178 -18.22 -0.23 20.29
CA ARG A 178 -19.69 -0.23 20.12
C ARG A 178 -20.15 1.14 19.62
N VAL A 179 -21.02 1.10 18.60
CA VAL A 179 -21.70 2.28 18.05
C VAL A 179 -23.19 2.08 18.22
N ASP A 180 -23.88 3.07 18.76
CA ASP A 180 -25.33 3.00 18.97
C ASP A 180 -26.12 3.30 17.67
N PRO A 181 -27.45 3.10 17.65
CA PRO A 181 -28.26 3.37 16.46
C PRO A 181 -28.26 4.82 15.97
N SER A 182 -27.79 5.78 16.77
CA SER A 182 -27.63 7.19 16.37
C SER A 182 -26.25 7.49 15.78
N GLY A 183 -25.37 6.49 15.72
CA GLY A 183 -23.99 6.65 15.25
C GLY A 183 -23.03 7.17 16.32
N LYS A 184 -23.44 7.20 17.60
CA LYS A 184 -22.55 7.61 18.69
C LYS A 184 -21.67 6.44 19.11
N VAL A 185 -20.38 6.71 19.24
CA VAL A 185 -19.38 5.71 19.67
C VAL A 185 -19.28 5.70 21.18
N GLU A 186 -19.29 4.51 21.76
CA GLU A 186 -19.15 4.34 23.20
C GLU A 186 -17.69 4.11 23.59
N GLU A 187 -17.08 5.15 24.15
CA GLU A 187 -15.65 5.16 24.47
C GLU A 187 -15.22 4.09 25.48
N SER A 188 -16.10 3.69 26.40
CA SER A 188 -15.83 2.66 27.41
C SER A 188 -15.88 1.23 26.87
N SER A 189 -16.39 1.02 25.66
CA SER A 189 -16.49 -0.32 25.09
C SER A 189 -15.11 -0.83 24.62
N PRO A 190 -14.81 -2.13 24.78
CA PRO A 190 -13.53 -2.69 24.36
C PRO A 190 -13.40 -2.67 22.83
N ALA A 191 -12.20 -2.37 22.35
CA ALA A 191 -11.85 -2.47 20.93
C ALA A 191 -11.80 -3.95 20.50
N SER A 192 -12.51 -4.29 19.43
CA SER A 192 -12.52 -5.65 18.88
C SER A 192 -11.58 -5.82 17.68
N THR A 193 -11.11 -4.73 17.08
CA THR A 193 -10.10 -4.70 16.01
C THR A 193 -9.01 -3.67 16.30
N PRO A 194 -8.29 -3.79 17.44
CA PRO A 194 -7.33 -2.77 17.90
C PRO A 194 -6.12 -2.58 16.97
N HIS A 195 -5.92 -3.49 16.02
CA HIS A 195 -4.79 -3.48 15.09
C HIS A 195 -5.04 -2.64 13.81
N LEU A 196 -6.28 -2.22 13.55
CA LEU A 196 -6.61 -1.44 12.36
C LEU A 196 -6.07 0.00 12.47
N LYS A 197 -5.53 0.49 11.36
CA LYS A 197 -4.87 1.79 11.27
C LYS A 197 -5.74 2.86 10.60
N LEU A 198 -5.71 4.08 11.11
CA LEU A 198 -6.38 5.23 10.52
C LEU A 198 -5.34 6.11 9.83
N TYR A 199 -5.52 6.33 8.53
CA TYR A 199 -4.68 7.19 7.72
C TYR A 199 -5.48 8.41 7.28
N VAL A 200 -4.79 9.50 7.01
CA VAL A 200 -5.38 10.71 6.43
C VAL A 200 -4.61 11.12 5.19
N VAL A 201 -5.33 11.61 4.18
CA VAL A 201 -4.71 12.25 3.02
C VAL A 201 -4.12 13.60 3.44
N THR A 202 -2.87 13.82 3.07
CA THR A 202 -2.16 15.09 3.27
C THR A 202 -1.50 15.51 1.97
N TYR A 203 -1.77 16.73 1.51
CA TYR A 203 -1.12 17.30 0.33
C TYR A 203 0.15 18.09 0.69
N GLU A 204 1.01 18.33 -0.29
CA GLU A 204 2.24 19.12 -0.14
C GLU A 204 1.99 20.54 0.40
N GLY A 205 0.84 21.14 0.05
CA GLY A 205 0.43 22.45 0.56
C GLY A 205 -0.04 22.45 2.02
N GLU A 206 -0.28 21.26 2.60
CA GLU A 206 -0.92 21.09 3.92
C GLU A 206 0.06 20.60 5.00
N VAL A 207 1.33 20.42 4.65
CA VAL A 207 2.40 19.96 5.56
C VAL A 207 2.65 20.95 6.73
N GLY A 208 2.06 22.15 6.67
CA GLY A 208 2.38 23.36 7.42
C GLY A 208 2.36 23.30 8.95
N THR A 209 1.45 22.58 9.61
CA THR A 209 1.51 22.12 11.03
C THR A 209 0.23 21.32 11.32
N PRO A 210 0.31 19.99 11.50
CA PRO A 210 -0.87 19.19 11.85
C PRO A 210 -1.39 19.55 13.24
N ASP A 211 -2.70 19.45 13.42
CA ASP A 211 -3.35 19.62 14.72
C ASP A 211 -3.01 18.45 15.66
N GLU A 212 -2.60 18.75 16.90
CA GLU A 212 -2.16 17.72 17.86
C GLU A 212 -3.26 16.69 18.16
N SER A 213 -4.52 17.13 18.25
CA SER A 213 -5.63 16.21 18.54
C SER A 213 -5.93 15.28 17.37
N ALA A 214 -5.65 15.70 16.13
CA ALA A 214 -5.67 14.81 14.98
C ALA A 214 -4.53 13.79 15.03
N LEU A 215 -3.31 14.21 15.40
CA LEU A 215 -2.15 13.32 15.51
C LEU A 215 -2.35 12.19 16.52
N GLU A 216 -3.10 12.41 17.59
CA GLU A 216 -3.46 11.35 18.56
C GLU A 216 -4.35 10.25 17.95
N CYS A 217 -5.15 10.60 16.95
CA CYS A 217 -6.16 9.70 16.38
C CYS A 217 -5.65 8.89 15.18
N ILE A 218 -4.65 9.39 14.46
CA ILE A 218 -4.16 8.79 13.22
C ILE A 218 -2.92 7.92 13.46
N ASP A 219 -2.73 6.91 12.62
CA ASP A 219 -1.55 6.03 12.61
C ASP A 219 -0.64 6.30 11.42
N GLY A 220 -1.12 7.04 10.41
CA GLY A 220 -0.35 7.28 9.19
C GLY A 220 -0.89 8.40 8.32
N VAL A 221 -0.09 8.72 7.31
CA VAL A 221 -0.35 9.73 6.28
C VAL A 221 -0.31 9.07 4.92
N ASN A 222 -1.34 9.31 4.11
CA ASN A 222 -1.28 9.05 2.67
C ASN A 222 -0.91 10.37 1.97
N PHE A 223 0.37 10.52 1.61
CA PHE A 223 0.93 11.79 1.14
C PHE A 223 0.80 11.94 -0.38
N TRP A 224 0.31 13.08 -0.84
CA TRP A 224 0.14 13.38 -2.27
C TRP A 224 0.82 14.71 -2.63
N MET A 225 1.50 14.74 -3.78
CA MET A 225 1.92 16.00 -4.40
C MET A 225 0.89 16.37 -5.46
N TYR A 226 -0.01 17.30 -5.14
CA TYR A 226 -1.08 17.75 -6.02
C TYR A 226 -0.52 18.35 -7.32
N ASN A 227 0.45 19.28 -7.22
CA ASN A 227 1.20 19.76 -8.37
C ASN A 227 2.47 18.90 -8.61
N GLN A 228 2.26 17.59 -8.80
CA GLN A 228 3.31 16.59 -8.95
C GLN A 228 4.33 16.96 -10.05
N GLN A 229 3.85 17.46 -11.20
CA GLN A 229 4.71 17.76 -12.34
C GLN A 229 5.76 18.85 -12.02
N SER A 230 5.42 19.80 -11.15
CA SER A 230 6.33 20.87 -10.74
C SER A 230 7.25 20.44 -9.60
N TYR A 231 6.78 19.55 -8.74
CA TYR A 231 7.42 19.28 -7.45
C TYR A 231 8.04 17.89 -7.29
N TYR A 232 7.90 16.97 -8.25
CA TYR A 232 8.38 15.58 -8.11
C TYR A 232 9.85 15.46 -7.71
N ARG A 233 10.70 16.44 -8.05
CA ARG A 233 12.14 16.43 -7.70
C ARG A 233 12.41 16.65 -6.20
N TYR A 234 11.45 17.21 -5.47
CA TYR A 234 11.52 17.47 -4.03
C TYR A 234 10.86 16.37 -3.21
N PHE A 235 10.54 15.22 -3.82
CA PHE A 235 9.81 14.15 -3.15
C PHE A 235 10.48 13.65 -1.87
N ASP A 236 11.80 13.44 -1.89
CA ASP A 236 12.56 13.01 -0.70
C ASP A 236 12.45 14.08 0.42
N ASP A 237 12.53 15.37 0.06
CA ASP A 237 12.42 16.49 1.02
C ASP A 237 11.03 16.55 1.65
N PHE A 238 9.96 16.30 0.89
CA PHE A 238 8.61 16.22 1.44
C PHE A 238 8.43 15.04 2.38
N ILE A 239 8.97 13.87 2.04
CA ILE A 239 8.90 12.68 2.91
C ILE A 239 9.63 12.94 4.23
N ILE A 240 10.78 13.65 4.20
CA ILE A 240 11.49 14.09 5.41
C ILE A 240 10.60 15.05 6.23
N GLN A 241 10.02 16.08 5.60
CA GLN A 241 9.13 17.02 6.29
C GLN A 241 7.92 16.33 6.92
N ILE A 242 7.27 15.40 6.20
CA ILE A 242 6.18 14.60 6.77
C ILE A 242 6.68 13.81 7.97
N LYS A 243 7.83 13.14 7.88
CA LYS A 243 8.37 12.36 9.01
C LYS A 243 8.67 13.23 10.24
N GLU A 244 9.13 14.46 10.05
CA GLU A 244 9.38 15.41 11.13
C GLU A 244 8.08 15.91 11.77
N ARG A 245 7.02 16.11 10.98
CA ARG A 245 5.73 16.63 11.46
C ARG A 245 4.76 15.56 11.95
N TYR A 246 4.94 14.33 11.50
CA TYR A 246 4.13 13.17 11.85
C TYR A 246 5.04 12.10 12.46
N PRO A 247 5.62 12.36 13.65
CA PRO A 247 6.54 11.43 14.28
C PRO A 247 5.85 10.09 14.52
N ASP A 248 6.59 9.01 14.27
CA ASP A 248 6.15 7.61 14.44
C ASP A 248 4.92 7.20 13.60
N LYS A 249 4.45 8.05 12.69
CA LYS A 249 3.36 7.72 11.76
C LYS A 249 3.88 7.01 10.52
N GLU A 250 3.09 6.07 10.00
CA GLU A 250 3.38 5.47 8.70
C GLU A 250 3.17 6.46 7.56
N ILE A 251 3.95 6.34 6.48
CA ILE A 251 3.82 7.20 5.31
C ILE A 251 3.57 6.31 4.08
N ILE A 252 2.49 6.57 3.36
CA ILE A 252 2.18 5.92 2.08
C ILE A 252 2.11 7.03 1.03
N PRO A 253 3.15 7.26 0.22
CA PRO A 253 3.08 8.21 -0.87
C PRO A 253 2.13 7.76 -1.98
N GLY A 254 1.52 8.75 -2.60
CA GLY A 254 0.73 8.63 -3.81
C GLY A 254 1.48 9.12 -5.05
N ILE A 255 1.19 8.53 -6.21
CA ILE A 255 1.71 8.97 -7.51
C ILE A 255 0.55 9.15 -8.49
N TYR A 256 0.36 10.37 -9.01
CA TYR A 256 -0.59 10.63 -10.08
C TYR A 256 -0.08 10.10 -11.42
N ILE A 257 -0.94 9.40 -12.14
CA ILE A 257 -0.79 9.14 -13.59
C ILE A 257 -1.46 10.26 -14.39
N HIS A 258 -2.58 10.73 -13.86
CA HIS A 258 -3.34 11.90 -14.29
C HIS A 258 -3.88 12.61 -13.04
N ASN A 259 -3.84 13.93 -13.03
CA ASN A 259 -4.42 14.79 -12.00
C ASN A 259 -5.47 15.68 -12.65
N SER A 260 -6.63 15.89 -12.03
CA SER A 260 -7.74 16.63 -12.64
C SER A 260 -7.40 18.10 -12.96
N ASP A 261 -6.53 18.73 -12.18
CA ASP A 261 -6.19 20.14 -12.33
C ASP A 261 -4.90 20.36 -13.12
N PHE A 262 -3.98 19.39 -13.07
CA PHE A 262 -2.67 19.46 -13.74
C PHE A 262 -2.54 18.54 -14.97
N GLY A 263 -3.58 17.79 -15.29
CA GLY A 263 -3.66 16.88 -16.42
C GLY A 263 -2.72 15.69 -16.32
N ASP A 264 -2.20 15.29 -17.47
CA ASP A 264 -1.39 14.10 -17.66
C ASP A 264 0.04 14.25 -17.14
N MET A 265 0.47 13.36 -16.24
CA MET A 265 1.83 13.38 -15.68
C MET A 265 2.88 12.84 -16.65
N GLY A 266 4.04 13.47 -16.71
CA GLY A 266 5.14 13.03 -17.59
C GLY A 266 5.71 11.67 -17.17
N ARG A 267 6.18 10.86 -18.14
CA ARG A 267 6.87 9.58 -17.85
C ARG A 267 8.06 9.77 -16.91
N ASP A 268 8.81 10.86 -17.09
CA ASP A 268 9.98 11.15 -16.28
C ASP A 268 9.63 11.41 -14.81
N SER A 269 8.52 12.13 -14.53
CA SER A 269 8.09 12.38 -13.16
C SER A 269 7.58 11.10 -12.51
N ILE A 270 6.77 10.30 -13.21
CA ILE A 270 6.29 8.99 -12.74
C ILE A 270 7.47 8.04 -12.47
N SER A 271 8.43 7.94 -13.41
CA SER A 271 9.61 7.09 -13.25
C SER A 271 10.47 7.53 -12.06
N PHE A 272 10.72 8.83 -11.90
CA PHE A 272 11.47 9.36 -10.77
C PHE A 272 10.81 9.01 -9.44
N LEU A 273 9.49 9.22 -9.32
CA LEU A 273 8.75 8.95 -8.09
C LEU A 273 8.68 7.47 -7.77
N LEU A 274 8.55 6.60 -8.77
CA LEU A 274 8.63 5.15 -8.57
C LEU A 274 10.02 4.74 -8.06
N GLU A 275 11.09 5.21 -8.70
CA GLU A 275 12.47 4.92 -8.29
C GLU A 275 12.73 5.37 -6.84
N LYS A 276 12.31 6.58 -6.50
CA LYS A 276 12.45 7.13 -5.14
C LYS A 276 11.59 6.43 -4.11
N SER A 277 10.35 6.10 -4.44
CA SER A 277 9.48 5.37 -3.53
C SER A 277 10.03 3.97 -3.23
N ILE A 278 10.65 3.31 -4.21
CA ILE A 278 11.34 2.02 -4.00
C ILE A 278 12.53 2.19 -3.05
N GLU A 279 13.37 3.22 -3.25
CA GLU A 279 14.51 3.51 -2.37
C GLU A 279 14.04 3.75 -0.92
N LEU A 280 13.04 4.61 -0.75
CA LEU A 280 12.47 4.93 0.56
C LEU A 280 11.78 3.72 1.20
N TYR A 281 11.13 2.87 0.40
CA TYR A 281 10.55 1.62 0.90
C TYR A 281 11.65 0.67 1.37
N GLU A 282 12.73 0.48 0.61
CA GLU A 282 13.82 -0.38 1.03
C GLU A 282 14.50 0.12 2.31
N ASP A 283 14.66 1.44 2.44
CA ASP A 283 15.27 2.07 3.61
C ASP A 283 14.38 2.12 4.85
N GLY A 284 13.05 1.99 4.72
CA GLY A 284 12.16 2.02 5.88
C GLY A 284 11.33 3.27 6.07
N TYR A 285 11.41 4.24 5.15
CA TYR A 285 10.77 5.54 5.31
C TYR A 285 9.30 5.56 4.91
N VAL A 286 8.90 4.69 3.97
CA VAL A 286 7.51 4.59 3.51
C VAL A 286 6.99 3.15 3.61
N SER A 287 5.69 2.98 3.84
CA SER A 287 5.08 1.67 4.08
C SER A 287 4.53 0.99 2.82
N GLY A 288 4.41 1.72 1.70
CA GLY A 288 3.81 1.26 0.45
C GLY A 288 3.73 2.43 -0.55
N VAL A 289 3.13 2.21 -1.72
CA VAL A 289 2.91 3.25 -2.73
C VAL A 289 1.56 3.05 -3.40
N LEU A 290 0.78 4.10 -3.59
CA LEU A 290 -0.51 4.04 -4.28
C LEU A 290 -0.47 4.90 -5.56
N LEU A 291 -0.87 4.33 -6.70
CA LEU A 291 -1.05 5.10 -7.92
C LEU A 291 -2.48 5.66 -7.97
N PHE A 292 -2.62 6.94 -8.33
CA PHE A 292 -3.94 7.58 -8.35
C PHE A 292 -4.80 7.11 -9.52
N ALA A 293 -5.95 6.59 -9.09
CA ALA A 293 -7.11 6.07 -9.78
C ALA A 293 -6.83 5.09 -10.91
N GLY A 294 -7.27 3.84 -10.70
CA GLY A 294 -7.13 2.76 -11.67
C GLY A 294 -7.76 3.06 -13.04
N HIS A 295 -8.82 3.88 -13.12
CA HIS A 295 -9.46 4.21 -14.40
C HIS A 295 -8.51 4.83 -15.41
N TRP A 296 -7.55 5.65 -14.96
CA TRP A 296 -6.53 6.24 -15.83
C TRP A 296 -5.58 5.22 -16.46
N LEU A 297 -5.67 3.95 -16.09
CA LEU A 297 -4.91 2.85 -16.67
C LEU A 297 -5.74 1.99 -17.62
N VAL A 298 -7.06 2.17 -17.65
CA VAL A 298 -7.99 1.32 -18.40
C VAL A 298 -8.28 1.91 -19.77
N LYS A 299 -8.26 1.08 -20.81
CA LYS A 299 -8.49 1.44 -22.23
C LYS A 299 -9.68 2.35 -22.48
N LYS A 300 -10.75 2.17 -21.71
CA LYS A 300 -11.99 2.95 -21.83
C LYS A 300 -11.78 4.43 -21.52
N TYR A 301 -10.79 4.76 -20.69
CA TYR A 301 -10.56 6.12 -20.15
C TYR A 301 -9.19 6.70 -20.51
N ILE A 302 -8.28 5.91 -21.07
CA ILE A 302 -6.98 6.37 -21.57
C ILE A 302 -6.84 6.09 -23.08
N SER A 303 -6.17 6.98 -23.81
CA SER A 303 -5.82 6.71 -25.21
C SER A 303 -4.62 5.77 -25.31
N ARG A 304 -4.49 5.02 -26.41
CA ARG A 304 -3.31 4.17 -26.63
C ARG A 304 -2.02 5.00 -26.63
N GLU A 305 -2.03 6.15 -27.30
CA GLU A 305 -0.90 7.07 -27.33
C GLU A 305 -0.46 7.46 -25.91
N ARG A 306 -1.42 7.84 -25.05
CA ARG A 306 -1.13 8.23 -23.68
C ARG A 306 -0.64 7.04 -22.84
N SER A 307 -1.25 5.86 -22.99
CA SER A 307 -0.81 4.63 -22.33
C SER A 307 0.64 4.28 -22.69
N ASN A 308 0.98 4.35 -23.98
CA ASN A 308 2.34 4.16 -24.48
C ASN A 308 3.30 5.24 -23.97
N ALA A 309 2.85 6.50 -23.90
CA ALA A 309 3.66 7.62 -23.41
C ALA A 309 4.02 7.46 -21.93
N VAL A 310 3.08 6.99 -21.10
CA VAL A 310 3.36 6.64 -19.69
C VAL A 310 4.29 5.43 -19.62
N GLY A 311 4.01 4.39 -20.41
CA GLY A 311 4.84 3.18 -20.46
C GLY A 311 4.96 2.47 -19.10
N LEU A 312 3.86 2.43 -18.32
CA LEU A 312 3.86 1.94 -16.94
C LEU A 312 4.35 0.49 -16.84
N SER A 313 3.91 -0.35 -17.76
CA SER A 313 4.38 -1.74 -17.89
C SER A 313 5.90 -1.81 -17.97
N ASP A 314 6.51 -1.11 -18.91
CA ASP A 314 7.97 -1.08 -19.08
C ASP A 314 8.68 -0.58 -17.80
N LEU A 315 8.11 0.43 -17.14
CA LEU A 315 8.65 0.95 -15.88
C LEU A 315 8.64 -0.13 -14.79
N PHE A 316 7.55 -0.85 -14.63
CA PHE A 316 7.46 -1.93 -13.63
C PHE A 316 8.40 -3.10 -13.95
N TYR A 317 8.51 -3.50 -15.21
CA TYR A 317 9.45 -4.56 -15.61
C TYR A 317 10.91 -4.17 -15.43
N ARG A 318 11.23 -2.88 -15.55
CA ARG A 318 12.60 -2.38 -15.34
C ARG A 318 12.92 -2.17 -13.86
N LEU A 319 11.99 -1.63 -13.09
CA LEU A 319 12.26 -1.08 -11.76
C LEU A 319 11.75 -1.95 -10.61
N TYR A 320 10.76 -2.80 -10.86
CA TYR A 320 9.94 -3.39 -9.79
C TYR A 320 9.90 -4.92 -9.83
N TYR A 321 9.30 -5.52 -10.84
CA TYR A 321 9.11 -6.98 -10.90
C TYR A 321 10.40 -7.83 -10.79
N PRO A 322 11.56 -7.43 -11.35
CA PRO A 322 12.79 -8.19 -11.17
C PRO A 322 13.23 -8.37 -9.71
N TYR A 323 12.73 -7.50 -8.82
CA TYR A 323 13.13 -7.42 -7.42
C TYR A 323 12.06 -7.96 -6.46
N LEU A 324 10.98 -8.54 -6.99
CA LEU A 324 9.98 -9.25 -6.18
C LEU A 324 10.32 -10.73 -6.10
N GLY A 325 9.98 -11.35 -4.98
CA GLY A 325 9.99 -12.80 -4.79
C GLY A 325 8.75 -13.26 -4.04
N SER A 326 8.59 -14.57 -3.88
CA SER A 326 7.50 -15.15 -3.11
C SER A 326 8.00 -16.16 -2.10
N ALA A 327 7.15 -16.41 -1.10
CA ALA A 327 7.36 -17.48 -0.14
C ALA A 327 6.04 -18.15 0.20
N ARG A 328 6.09 -19.47 0.31
CA ARG A 328 5.01 -20.28 0.87
C ARG A 328 5.52 -21.20 1.97
N LEU A 329 4.71 -21.41 2.99
CA LEU A 329 4.98 -22.33 4.09
C LEU A 329 3.70 -22.94 4.64
N GLN A 330 3.85 -24.06 5.32
CA GLN A 330 2.75 -24.73 6.01
C GLN A 330 2.82 -24.45 7.50
N VAL A 331 1.67 -24.21 8.13
CA VAL A 331 1.52 -24.14 9.59
C VAL A 331 0.94 -25.46 10.07
N VAL A 332 1.59 -26.07 11.06
CA VAL A 332 1.24 -27.41 11.57
C VAL A 332 1.19 -27.45 13.10
N ASP A 333 0.44 -28.39 13.65
CA ASP A 333 0.46 -28.72 15.07
C ASP A 333 1.78 -29.46 15.41
N SER A 334 2.49 -29.00 16.44
CA SER A 334 3.81 -29.55 16.79
C SER A 334 3.77 -30.99 17.32
N SER A 335 2.64 -31.44 17.84
CA SER A 335 2.48 -32.74 18.50
C SER A 335 2.06 -33.83 17.53
N SER A 336 1.19 -33.48 16.58
CA SER A 336 0.55 -34.41 15.63
C SER A 336 1.04 -34.24 14.19
N GLY A 337 1.72 -33.14 13.87
CA GLY A 337 2.12 -32.79 12.50
C GLY A 337 0.95 -32.43 11.57
N ARG A 338 -0.28 -32.34 12.10
CA ARG A 338 -1.47 -32.03 11.30
C ARG A 338 -1.45 -30.57 10.85
N PRO A 339 -1.84 -30.27 9.60
CA PRO A 339 -1.98 -28.89 9.15
C PRO A 339 -3.01 -28.11 9.94
N LEU A 340 -2.74 -26.82 10.15
CA LEU A 340 -3.61 -25.91 10.89
C LEU A 340 -4.29 -24.93 9.94
N GLU A 341 -5.55 -25.18 9.62
CA GLU A 341 -6.43 -24.24 8.94
C GLU A 341 -6.68 -22.98 9.77
N LYS A 342 -6.90 -21.82 9.13
CA LYS A 342 -7.30 -20.57 9.78
C LYS A 342 -6.35 -20.15 10.91
N ALA A 343 -5.06 -20.45 10.78
CA ALA A 343 -4.03 -19.77 11.56
C ALA A 343 -3.86 -18.37 10.96
N TYR A 344 -3.90 -17.35 11.81
CA TYR A 344 -3.63 -15.98 11.41
C TYR A 344 -2.13 -15.79 11.26
N VAL A 345 -1.70 -15.37 10.07
CA VAL A 345 -0.31 -15.15 9.72
C VAL A 345 -0.12 -13.69 9.36
N LYS A 346 0.78 -13.02 10.09
CA LYS A 346 1.19 -11.64 9.83
C LYS A 346 2.65 -11.62 9.42
N VAL A 347 2.96 -10.96 8.30
CA VAL A 347 4.33 -10.71 7.85
C VAL A 347 4.64 -9.23 8.00
N THR A 348 5.80 -8.93 8.56
CA THR A 348 6.29 -7.56 8.75
C THR A 348 7.73 -7.40 8.27
N SER A 349 8.11 -6.17 7.97
CA SER A 349 9.50 -5.80 7.67
C SER A 349 9.91 -4.56 8.44
N SER A 350 11.17 -4.53 8.88
CA SER A 350 11.87 -3.30 9.25
C SER A 350 12.77 -2.95 8.06
N GLY A 351 12.68 -1.72 7.53
CA GLY A 351 13.57 -1.33 6.44
C GLY A 351 15.05 -1.37 6.82
N LYS A 352 15.93 -1.16 5.84
CA LYS A 352 17.38 -1.23 6.07
C LYS A 352 17.92 -0.18 7.04
N LYS A 353 17.23 0.97 7.15
CA LYS A 353 17.66 2.11 7.98
C LYS A 353 16.66 2.42 9.09
N ALA A 354 15.37 2.50 8.77
CA ALA A 354 14.34 2.79 9.77
C ALA A 354 13.93 1.51 10.51
N ARG A 355 13.94 1.58 11.85
CA ARG A 355 13.57 0.47 12.75
C ARG A 355 12.06 0.36 13.01
N VAL A 356 11.23 0.99 12.19
CA VAL A 356 9.78 0.90 12.32
C VAL A 356 9.32 -0.39 11.65
N GLU A 357 8.62 -1.23 12.39
CA GLU A 357 8.01 -2.45 11.87
C GLU A 357 6.79 -2.08 11.00
N ARG A 358 6.79 -2.57 9.77
CA ARG A 358 5.76 -2.29 8.77
C ARG A 358 5.00 -3.57 8.45
N ALA A 359 3.68 -3.51 8.44
CA ALA A 359 2.86 -4.65 8.00
C ALA A 359 3.03 -4.84 6.49
N VAL A 360 3.32 -6.06 6.05
CA VAL A 360 3.52 -6.41 4.63
C VAL A 360 2.30 -7.16 4.12
N THR A 361 1.86 -8.16 4.87
CA THR A 361 0.60 -8.85 4.61
C THR A 361 0.08 -9.51 5.89
N GLN A 362 -1.22 -9.78 5.92
CA GLN A 362 -1.88 -10.54 6.96
C GLN A 362 -2.99 -11.41 6.34
N LYS A 363 -2.88 -12.73 6.50
CA LYS A 363 -3.77 -13.71 5.87
C LYS A 363 -4.06 -14.88 6.82
N TYR A 364 -5.14 -15.60 6.55
CA TYR A 364 -5.38 -16.90 7.18
C TYR A 364 -4.77 -18.01 6.35
N THR A 365 -4.26 -19.06 7.00
CA THR A 365 -3.92 -20.30 6.31
C THR A 365 -5.16 -20.97 5.72
N ASN A 366 -5.00 -21.62 4.57
CA ASN A 366 -6.08 -22.40 3.95
C ASN A 366 -6.35 -23.71 4.69
N GLN A 367 -7.29 -24.53 4.18
CA GLN A 367 -7.68 -25.82 4.76
C GLN A 367 -6.51 -26.82 4.93
N LEU A 368 -5.46 -26.66 4.12
CA LEU A 368 -4.25 -27.48 4.15
C LEU A 368 -3.13 -26.83 4.97
N GLY A 369 -3.43 -25.78 5.74
CA GLY A 369 -2.47 -25.05 6.56
C GLY A 369 -1.45 -24.23 5.78
N TRP A 370 -1.63 -24.05 4.47
CA TRP A 370 -0.70 -23.26 3.65
C TRP A 370 -0.96 -21.77 3.78
N PHE A 371 0.14 -21.02 3.85
CA PHE A 371 0.21 -19.57 3.71
C PHE A 371 1.18 -19.24 2.58
N GLU A 372 0.82 -18.26 1.76
CA GLU A 372 1.62 -17.78 0.63
C GLU A 372 1.51 -16.26 0.50
N PHE A 373 2.63 -15.63 0.13
CA PHE A 373 2.63 -14.23 -0.25
C PHE A 373 3.81 -13.90 -1.18
N SER A 374 3.67 -12.80 -1.92
CA SER A 374 4.76 -12.18 -2.68
C SER A 374 5.16 -10.85 -2.04
N GLY A 375 6.43 -10.49 -2.14
CA GLY A 375 6.97 -9.29 -1.51
C GLY A 375 8.26 -8.80 -2.16
N TRP A 376 8.76 -7.68 -1.64
CA TRP A 376 10.00 -7.06 -2.09
C TRP A 376 11.23 -7.86 -1.63
N GLY A 377 11.97 -8.44 -2.57
CA GLY A 377 13.23 -9.11 -2.27
C GLY A 377 14.43 -8.15 -2.17
N GLY A 378 14.28 -6.89 -2.54
CA GLY A 378 15.39 -5.93 -2.57
C GLY A 378 16.21 -5.94 -3.86
N LYS A 379 16.98 -4.89 -4.10
CA LYS A 379 17.92 -4.85 -5.24
C LYS A 379 19.16 -5.73 -5.06
N SER A 380 19.34 -6.28 -3.86
CA SER A 380 20.48 -7.14 -3.50
C SER A 380 20.13 -8.62 -3.67
N GLN A 381 21.09 -9.42 -4.14
CA GLN A 381 20.94 -10.88 -4.20
C GLN A 381 20.86 -11.54 -2.82
N ARG A 382 21.12 -10.81 -1.73
CA ARG A 382 20.98 -11.33 -0.35
C ARG A 382 19.52 -11.41 0.12
N GLY A 383 18.59 -10.87 -0.65
CA GLY A 383 17.19 -10.79 -0.25
C GLY A 383 16.89 -9.70 0.77
N MET A 384 15.62 -9.64 1.15
CA MET A 384 15.08 -8.75 2.17
C MET A 384 14.54 -9.58 3.33
N GLU A 385 14.89 -9.19 4.56
CA GLU A 385 14.45 -9.89 5.76
C GLU A 385 13.04 -9.46 6.17
N TYR A 386 12.29 -10.43 6.64
CA TYR A 386 10.93 -10.30 7.14
C TYR A 386 10.77 -11.07 8.44
N THR A 387 9.82 -10.63 9.27
CA THR A 387 9.36 -11.38 10.43
C THR A 387 7.96 -11.91 10.15
N ILE A 388 7.76 -13.19 10.43
CA ILE A 388 6.44 -13.82 10.42
C ILE A 388 5.98 -14.05 11.86
N THR A 389 4.75 -13.64 12.16
CA THR A 389 4.05 -13.96 13.40
C THR A 389 2.84 -14.83 13.05
N VAL A 390 2.70 -15.95 13.76
CA VAL A 390 1.62 -16.90 13.57
C VAL A 390 0.84 -17.07 14.86
N GLU A 391 -0.47 -16.92 14.77
CA GLU A 391 -1.41 -16.95 15.87
C GLU A 391 -2.58 -17.89 15.55
N LYS A 392 -3.00 -18.68 16.54
CA LYS A 392 -4.20 -19.52 16.44
C LYS A 392 -4.73 -19.77 17.85
N ALA A 393 -6.04 -19.63 18.05
CA ALA A 393 -6.67 -19.90 19.34
C ALA A 393 -6.34 -21.32 19.85
N GLY A 394 -5.93 -21.42 21.11
CA GLY A 394 -5.49 -22.67 21.73
C GLY A 394 -4.04 -23.07 21.39
N TYR A 395 -3.27 -22.18 20.75
CA TYR A 395 -1.86 -22.40 20.43
C TYR A 395 -1.01 -21.19 20.86
N ARG A 396 0.21 -21.48 21.29
CA ARG A 396 1.18 -20.44 21.64
C ARG A 396 1.59 -19.68 20.39
N LEU A 397 1.57 -18.35 20.48
CA LEU A 397 2.08 -17.45 19.44
C LEU A 397 3.52 -17.82 19.07
N LYS A 398 3.80 -17.84 17.75
CA LYS A 398 5.13 -18.12 17.22
C LYS A 398 5.61 -16.97 16.34
N LYS A 399 6.88 -16.58 16.52
CA LYS A 399 7.59 -15.68 15.61
C LYS A 399 8.75 -16.41 14.94
N ALA A 400 9.00 -16.10 13.67
CA ALA A 400 10.16 -16.59 12.92
C ALA A 400 10.66 -15.51 11.95
N GLY A 401 11.92 -15.61 11.54
CA GLY A 401 12.46 -14.80 10.45
C GLY A 401 12.37 -15.54 9.12
N LEU A 402 12.20 -14.81 8.02
CA LEU A 402 12.34 -15.32 6.66
C LEU A 402 13.02 -14.28 5.77
N THR A 403 13.57 -14.73 4.66
CA THR A 403 14.17 -13.85 3.65
C THR A 403 13.44 -14.05 2.32
N ILE A 404 12.99 -12.96 1.69
CA ILE A 404 12.50 -13.00 0.31
C ILE A 404 13.67 -12.71 -0.63
N VAL A 405 13.92 -13.60 -1.57
CA VAL A 405 14.97 -13.45 -2.57
C VAL A 405 14.36 -13.00 -3.91
N PRO A 406 14.93 -11.96 -4.56
CA PRO A 406 14.48 -11.47 -5.86
C PRO A 406 14.37 -12.55 -6.93
N GLY A 407 13.21 -12.65 -7.55
CA GLY A 407 12.91 -13.55 -8.68
C GLY A 407 12.62 -14.99 -8.28
N GLU A 408 12.71 -15.35 -7.01
CA GLU A 408 12.53 -16.72 -6.53
C GLU A 408 11.13 -16.97 -5.96
N ASP A 409 10.64 -18.20 -6.14
CA ASP A 409 9.45 -18.72 -5.47
C ASP A 409 9.88 -19.77 -4.43
N GLN A 410 9.92 -19.37 -3.16
CA GLN A 410 10.53 -20.16 -2.10
C GLN A 410 9.50 -21.01 -1.37
N VAL A 411 9.83 -22.28 -1.13
CA VAL A 411 9.10 -23.14 -0.18
C VAL A 411 9.89 -23.19 1.11
N LEU A 412 9.39 -22.52 2.14
CA LEU A 412 10.06 -22.43 3.43
C LEU A 412 9.68 -23.62 4.32
N PRO A 413 10.52 -23.96 5.33
CA PRO A 413 10.17 -24.95 6.33
C PRO A 413 8.84 -24.65 7.02
N ALA A 414 8.12 -25.71 7.42
CA ALA A 414 6.87 -25.57 8.14
C ALA A 414 7.07 -24.87 9.50
N ILE A 415 6.08 -24.08 9.91
CA ILE A 415 6.02 -23.49 11.24
C ILE A 415 5.15 -24.37 12.14
N SER A 416 5.77 -25.01 13.12
CA SER A 416 5.06 -25.81 14.11
C SER A 416 4.57 -24.95 15.28
N LEU A 417 3.26 -24.95 15.53
CA LEU A 417 2.64 -24.31 16.69
C LEU A 417 2.44 -25.32 17.82
N ARG A 418 2.77 -24.91 19.05
CA ARG A 418 2.56 -25.74 20.24
C ARG A 418 1.20 -25.42 20.87
N PRO A 419 0.36 -26.43 21.16
CA PRO A 419 -0.88 -26.21 21.91
C PRO A 419 -0.64 -25.51 23.24
N GLU A 420 -1.56 -24.63 23.63
CA GLU A 420 -1.70 -24.14 24.99
C GLU A 420 -2.28 -25.31 25.79
N GLY A 421 -1.47 -25.86 26.71
CA GLY A 421 -1.81 -27.06 27.47
C GLY A 421 -2.85 -26.82 28.54
#